data_AF-A0A6J4I4S3-F1
#
_entry.id   AF-A0A6J4I4S3-F1
#
_cell.length_a   1.000
_cell.length_b   1.000
_cell.length_c   1.000
_cell.angle_alpha   90.00
_cell.angle_beta   90.00
_cell.angle_gamma   90.00
#
_symmetry.space_group_name_H-M   'P 1'
#
loop_
_entity.id
_entity.type
_entity.pdbx_description
1 polymer ?
#
loop_
_entity_poly.entity_id
_entity_poly.type
_entity_poly.pdbx_seq_one_letter_code
_entity_poly.pdbx_strand_id
1 'polypeptide(L)'
;MTGRLSRRRSAPPADRGSGSLEFAVLSVAFLLLVFLVVQAALYYHARNVVKAEAEGTARAVRAYPATAGQALRDRVPTQAQVRSLAETAARRQWQILDEGGNTTSAPRVDRAEVVGYDQVQITISADPIMIIPGLFGSRLTITQTAGGPFEIFKRSGDD
;
A
#
# COMPACT_ATOMS: atom_id res chain seq x y z
N MET A 1 -49.36 52.86 51.03
CA MET A 1 -48.33 51.81 51.13
C MET A 1 -48.92 50.49 50.66
N THR A 2 -48.63 50.06 49.44
CA THR A 2 -48.90 48.68 48.99
C THR A 2 -47.92 48.35 47.87
N GLY A 3 -46.84 47.66 48.23
CA GLY A 3 -45.80 47.21 47.31
C GLY A 3 -46.28 46.01 46.50
N ARG A 4 -46.22 46.11 45.16
CA ARG A 4 -46.37 44.94 44.28
C ARG A 4 -45.02 44.24 44.20
N LEU A 5 -44.91 43.08 44.85
CA LEU A 5 -43.77 42.18 44.70
C LEU A 5 -43.81 41.56 43.30
N SER A 6 -42.90 42.02 42.44
CA SER A 6 -42.61 41.39 41.15
C SER A 6 -42.03 39.99 41.38
N ARG A 7 -42.89 38.97 41.27
CA ARG A 7 -42.45 37.57 41.24
C ARG A 7 -41.85 37.28 39.86
N ARG A 8 -40.54 37.54 39.69
CA ARG A 8 -39.78 36.98 38.58
C ARG A 8 -39.90 35.46 38.67
N ARG A 9 -40.69 34.86 37.79
CA ARG A 9 -40.63 33.42 37.52
C ARG A 9 -39.27 33.17 36.84
N SER A 10 -38.30 32.69 37.61
CA SER A 10 -37.16 31.99 37.00
C SER A 10 -37.72 30.76 36.31
N ALA A 11 -37.73 30.79 34.97
CA ALA A 11 -37.94 29.57 34.21
C ALA A 11 -36.70 28.66 34.42
N PRO A 12 -36.88 27.35 34.61
CA PRO A 12 -35.75 26.43 34.75
C PRO A 12 -34.86 26.49 33.50
N PRO A 13 -33.53 26.37 33.65
CA PRO A 13 -32.60 26.39 32.53
C PRO A 13 -32.98 25.28 31.54
N ALA A 14 -33.08 25.66 30.27
CA ALA A 14 -33.54 24.80 29.21
C ALA A 14 -32.52 23.69 28.93
N ASP A 15 -32.91 22.43 29.18
CA ASP A 15 -32.21 21.19 28.76
C ASP A 15 -32.17 20.99 27.23
N ARG A 16 -32.18 22.09 26.46
CA ARG A 16 -32.37 22.10 25.00
C ARG A 16 -31.08 21.89 24.21
N GLY A 17 -29.95 21.66 24.88
CA GLY A 17 -28.65 21.45 24.25
C GLY A 17 -28.17 20.00 24.23
N SER A 18 -28.57 19.17 25.20
CA SER A 18 -28.01 17.82 25.37
C SER A 18 -28.32 16.93 24.17
N GLY A 19 -29.58 16.87 23.74
CA GLY A 19 -29.97 16.02 22.61
C GLY A 19 -29.32 16.43 21.28
N SER A 20 -29.19 17.74 21.02
CA SER A 20 -28.52 18.23 19.80
C SER A 20 -27.02 18.00 19.82
N LEU A 21 -26.37 18.14 20.98
CA LEU A 21 -24.94 17.87 21.14
C LEU A 21 -24.63 16.37 21.03
N GLU A 22 -25.43 15.52 21.67
CA GLU A 22 -25.30 14.06 21.58
C GLU A 22 -25.46 13.60 20.13
N PHE A 23 -26.46 14.11 19.41
CA PHE A 23 -26.66 13.78 17.99
C PHE A 23 -25.49 14.25 17.12
N ALA A 24 -24.93 15.44 17.39
CA ALA A 24 -23.75 15.93 16.67
C ALA A 24 -22.53 15.03 16.91
N VAL A 25 -22.28 14.65 18.17
CA VAL A 25 -21.17 13.75 18.53
C VAL A 25 -21.36 12.37 17.89
N LEU A 26 -22.56 11.81 17.95
CA LEU A 26 -22.88 10.52 17.33
C LEU A 26 -22.71 10.56 15.80
N SER A 27 -23.12 11.66 15.16
CA SER A 27 -22.96 11.83 13.71
C SER A 27 -21.48 11.87 13.30
N VAL A 28 -20.64 12.60 14.05
CA VAL A 28 -19.20 12.66 13.81
C VAL A 28 -18.54 11.30 14.08
N ALA A 29 -18.91 10.63 15.17
CA ALA A 29 -18.40 9.29 15.50
C ALA A 29 -18.77 8.27 14.42
N PHE A 30 -20.01 8.31 13.91
CA PHE A 30 -20.45 7.45 12.83
C PHE A 30 -19.68 7.73 11.53
N LEU A 31 -19.46 9.00 11.18
CA LEU A 31 -18.66 9.37 10.02
C LEU A 31 -17.21 8.87 10.12
N LEU A 32 -16.59 9.00 11.30
CA LEU A 32 -15.25 8.47 11.56
C LEU A 32 -15.22 6.95 11.43
N LEU A 33 -16.26 6.24 11.91
CA LEU A 33 -16.38 4.80 11.74
C LEU A 33 -16.47 4.40 10.26
N VAL A 34 -17.29 5.10 9.47
CA VAL A 34 -17.39 4.86 8.02
C VAL A 34 -16.05 5.07 7.34
N PHE A 35 -15.37 6.18 7.60
CA PHE A 35 -14.05 6.41 7.02
C PHE A 35 -13.01 5.38 7.48
N LEU A 36 -13.07 4.92 8.72
CA LEU A 36 -12.19 3.85 9.21
C LEU A 36 -12.40 2.55 8.42
N VAL A 37 -13.65 2.17 8.17
CA VAL A 37 -13.99 0.97 7.38
C VAL A 37 -13.50 1.11 5.94
N VAL A 38 -13.75 2.25 5.29
CA VAL A 38 -13.28 2.50 3.92
C VAL A 38 -11.75 2.51 3.87
N GLN A 39 -11.09 3.16 4.84
CA GLN A 39 -9.63 3.19 4.92
C GLN A 39 -9.04 1.79 5.10
N ALA A 40 -9.66 0.93 5.91
CA ALA A 40 -9.25 -0.45 6.06
C ALA A 40 -9.38 -1.23 4.74
N ALA A 41 -10.50 -1.06 4.02
CA ALA A 41 -10.69 -1.71 2.72
C ALA A 41 -9.61 -1.28 1.71
N LEU A 42 -9.33 0.02 1.61
CA LEU A 42 -8.27 0.56 0.75
C LEU A 42 -6.89 0.05 1.13
N TYR A 43 -6.58 -0.03 2.43
CA TYR A 43 -5.31 -0.57 2.91
C TYR A 43 -5.11 -2.03 2.49
N TYR A 44 -6.12 -2.88 2.66
CA TYR A 44 -6.02 -4.29 2.26
C TYR A 44 -5.93 -4.45 0.74
N HIS A 45 -6.64 -3.63 -0.01
CA HIS A 45 -6.54 -3.60 -1.46
C HIS A 45 -5.12 -3.22 -1.91
N ALA A 46 -4.58 -2.12 -1.41
CA ALA A 46 -3.22 -1.68 -1.66
C ALA A 46 -2.19 -2.76 -1.29
N ARG A 47 -2.39 -3.46 -0.17
CA ARG A 47 -1.50 -4.55 0.25
C ARG A 47 -1.49 -5.71 -0.74
N ASN A 48 -2.64 -6.03 -1.32
CA ASN A 48 -2.73 -7.07 -2.36
C ASN A 48 -2.07 -6.62 -3.67
N VAL A 49 -2.22 -5.35 -4.06
CA VAL A 49 -1.54 -4.76 -5.22
C VAL A 49 -0.02 -4.85 -5.06
N VAL A 50 0.53 -4.37 -3.94
CA VAL A 50 2.00 -4.39 -3.68
C VAL A 50 2.52 -5.82 -3.62
N LYS A 51 1.73 -6.77 -3.10
CA LYS A 51 2.10 -8.20 -3.11
C LYS A 51 2.17 -8.75 -4.53
N ALA A 52 1.15 -8.52 -5.34
CA ALA A 52 1.11 -8.95 -6.74
C ALA A 52 2.23 -8.29 -7.56
N GLU A 53 2.57 -7.05 -7.24
CA GLU A 53 3.68 -6.34 -7.87
C GLU A 53 5.04 -6.94 -7.48
N ALA A 54 5.26 -7.27 -6.21
CA ALA A 54 6.48 -7.94 -5.76
C ALA A 54 6.65 -9.29 -6.48
N GLU A 55 5.59 -10.08 -6.56
CA GLU A 55 5.59 -11.37 -7.27
C GLU A 55 5.82 -11.22 -8.78
N GLY A 56 5.16 -10.24 -9.41
CA GLY A 56 5.31 -9.94 -10.83
C GLY A 56 6.70 -9.44 -11.19
N THR A 57 7.27 -8.57 -10.36
CA THR A 57 8.64 -8.06 -10.50
C THR A 57 9.66 -9.19 -10.33
N ALA A 58 9.49 -10.02 -9.29
CA ALA A 58 10.35 -11.19 -9.09
C ALA A 58 10.30 -12.12 -10.30
N ARG A 59 9.10 -12.39 -10.86
CA ARG A 59 8.96 -13.20 -12.07
C ARG A 59 9.65 -12.57 -13.27
N ALA A 60 9.47 -11.28 -13.50
CA ALA A 60 10.10 -10.58 -14.62
C ALA A 60 11.64 -10.61 -14.53
N VAL A 61 12.19 -10.46 -13.33
CA VAL A 61 13.64 -10.54 -13.11
C VAL A 61 14.15 -11.97 -13.23
N ARG A 62 13.38 -12.97 -12.78
CA ARG A 62 13.72 -14.40 -12.92
C ARG A 62 13.76 -14.85 -14.38
N ALA A 63 12.95 -14.23 -15.24
CA ALA A 63 12.92 -14.47 -16.67
C ALA A 63 14.02 -13.71 -17.44
N TYR A 64 15.04 -13.19 -16.74
CA TYR A 64 16.17 -12.50 -17.38
C TYR A 64 16.71 -13.34 -18.54
N PRO A 65 16.82 -12.76 -19.76
CA PRO A 65 17.17 -13.54 -20.94
C PRO A 65 18.61 -14.05 -20.84
N ALA A 66 18.75 -15.33 -20.49
CA ALA A 66 19.98 -16.07 -20.70
C ALA A 66 20.03 -16.49 -22.18
N THR A 67 20.94 -15.90 -22.95
CA THR A 67 21.09 -16.26 -24.36
C THR A 67 21.61 -17.69 -24.45
N ALA A 68 20.99 -18.53 -25.28
CA ALA A 68 21.45 -19.90 -25.51
C ALA A 68 22.92 -19.89 -25.98
N GLY A 69 23.81 -20.55 -25.25
CA GLY A 69 25.26 -20.57 -25.50
C GLY A 69 26.11 -19.64 -24.63
N GLN A 70 25.53 -18.77 -23.80
CA GLN A 70 26.29 -18.00 -22.80
C GLN A 70 26.81 -18.90 -21.67
N ALA A 71 28.03 -18.59 -21.20
CA ALA A 71 28.64 -19.24 -20.05
C ALA A 71 27.78 -19.06 -18.80
N LEU A 72 27.71 -20.06 -17.90
CA LEU A 72 26.91 -20.01 -16.68
C LEU A 72 27.19 -18.77 -15.80
N ARG A 73 28.43 -18.26 -15.80
CA ARG A 73 28.80 -16.99 -15.11
C ARG A 73 28.11 -15.76 -15.68
N ASP A 74 27.77 -15.75 -16.96
CA ASP A 74 27.11 -14.62 -17.64
C ASP A 74 25.57 -14.75 -17.61
N ARG A 75 25.04 -15.85 -17.07
CA ARG A 75 23.60 -16.12 -16.98
C ARG A 75 22.95 -15.48 -15.75
N VAL A 76 23.73 -15.21 -14.71
CA VAL A 76 23.25 -14.52 -13.51
C VAL A 76 23.60 -13.03 -13.63
N PRO A 77 22.59 -12.14 -13.71
CA PRO A 77 22.84 -10.71 -13.80
C PRO A 77 23.54 -10.17 -12.55
N THR A 78 24.36 -9.14 -12.73
CA THR A 78 24.97 -8.41 -11.61
C THR A 78 23.89 -7.75 -10.73
N GLN A 79 24.19 -7.50 -9.46
CA GLN A 79 23.23 -6.86 -8.54
C GLN A 79 22.71 -5.51 -9.06
N ALA A 80 23.56 -4.72 -9.73
CA ALA A 80 23.16 -3.47 -10.34
C ALA A 80 22.12 -3.68 -11.48
N GLN A 81 22.30 -4.70 -12.31
CA GLN A 81 21.37 -5.06 -13.39
C GLN A 81 20.05 -5.59 -12.85
N VAL A 82 20.10 -6.45 -11.82
CA VAL A 82 18.91 -6.95 -11.10
C VAL A 82 18.08 -5.79 -10.59
N ARG A 83 18.73 -4.81 -9.94
CA ARG A 83 18.05 -3.62 -9.43
C ARG A 83 17.42 -2.77 -10.53
N SER A 84 18.15 -2.45 -11.60
CA SER A 84 17.60 -1.64 -12.70
C SER A 84 16.42 -2.33 -13.39
N LEU A 85 16.50 -3.66 -13.55
CA LEU A 85 15.42 -4.44 -14.13
C LEU A 85 14.21 -4.50 -13.21
N ALA A 86 14.44 -4.72 -11.90
CA ALA A 86 13.39 -4.71 -10.89
C ALA A 86 12.67 -3.36 -10.86
N GLU A 87 13.39 -2.24 -10.88
CA GLU A 87 12.79 -0.89 -10.88
C GLU A 87 11.93 -0.65 -12.14
N THR A 88 12.38 -1.11 -13.30
CA THR A 88 11.63 -0.98 -14.56
C THR A 88 10.40 -1.88 -14.57
N ALA A 89 10.55 -3.13 -14.13
CA ALA A 89 9.47 -4.11 -14.08
C ALA A 89 8.39 -3.72 -13.04
N ALA A 90 8.80 -3.29 -11.86
CA ALA A 90 7.94 -2.78 -10.80
C ALA A 90 7.05 -1.65 -11.30
N ARG A 91 7.65 -0.61 -11.91
CA ARG A 91 6.90 0.53 -12.48
C ARG A 91 5.91 0.11 -13.55
N ARG A 92 6.31 -0.77 -14.47
CA ARG A 92 5.41 -1.27 -15.53
C ARG A 92 4.26 -2.08 -14.94
N GLN A 93 4.55 -2.97 -14.00
CA GLN A 93 3.55 -3.83 -13.38
C GLN A 93 2.54 -3.00 -12.58
N TRP A 94 3.02 -2.02 -11.82
CA TRP A 94 2.19 -1.07 -11.09
C TRP A 94 1.28 -0.24 -12.00
N GLN A 95 1.76 0.21 -13.16
CA GLN A 95 0.91 0.90 -14.15
C GLN A 95 -0.25 0.03 -14.63
N ILE A 96 -0.06 -1.29 -14.71
CA ILE A 96 -1.10 -2.24 -15.13
C ILE A 96 -2.03 -2.59 -13.96
N LEU A 97 -1.49 -2.78 -12.76
CA LEU A 97 -2.25 -3.23 -11.59
C LEU A 97 -3.02 -2.11 -10.88
N ASP A 98 -2.49 -0.88 -10.89
CA ASP A 98 -3.01 0.25 -10.12
C ASP A 98 -3.26 1.49 -11.00
N GLU A 99 -3.33 1.30 -12.32
CA GLU A 99 -3.58 2.36 -13.33
C GLU A 99 -2.66 3.58 -13.18
N GLY A 100 -1.46 3.40 -12.61
CA GLY A 100 -0.52 4.50 -12.37
C GLY A 100 -0.80 5.34 -11.12
N GLY A 101 -1.50 4.78 -10.13
CA GLY A 101 -1.53 5.33 -8.76
C GLY A 101 -2.91 5.66 -8.22
N ASN A 102 -3.92 4.87 -8.59
CA ASN A 102 -5.27 5.07 -8.07
C ASN A 102 -5.37 4.72 -6.57
N THR A 103 -4.60 3.74 -6.10
CA THR A 103 -4.67 3.26 -4.72
C THR A 103 -3.35 3.28 -3.96
N THR A 104 -2.22 3.34 -4.67
CA THR A 104 -0.87 3.33 -4.10
C THR A 104 0.05 4.37 -4.75
N SER A 105 1.06 4.82 -4.01
CA SER A 105 2.18 5.56 -4.57
C SER A 105 2.97 4.70 -5.55
N ALA A 106 3.73 5.33 -6.45
CA ALA A 106 4.70 4.61 -7.27
C ALA A 106 5.61 3.71 -6.40
N PRO A 107 5.84 2.47 -6.84
CA PRO A 107 6.56 1.49 -6.04
C PRO A 107 8.03 1.84 -5.90
N ARG A 108 8.58 1.50 -4.74
CA ARG A 108 10.00 1.63 -4.41
C ARG A 108 10.58 0.25 -4.24
N VAL A 109 11.64 -0.05 -4.99
CA VAL A 109 12.42 -1.27 -4.83
C VAL A 109 13.45 -1.03 -3.74
N ASP A 110 13.15 -1.48 -2.52
CA ASP A 110 14.03 -1.30 -1.37
C ASP A 110 15.20 -2.28 -1.41
N ARG A 111 14.96 -3.49 -1.93
CA ARG A 111 15.95 -4.54 -2.07
C ARG A 111 15.71 -5.31 -3.36
N ALA A 112 16.78 -5.56 -4.10
CA ALA A 112 16.77 -6.41 -5.28
C ALA A 112 18.15 -7.06 -5.39
N GLU A 113 18.23 -8.34 -5.02
CA GLU A 113 19.51 -9.03 -4.90
C GLU A 113 19.43 -10.47 -5.36
N VAL A 114 20.58 -10.99 -5.76
CA VAL A 114 20.78 -12.43 -5.96
C VAL A 114 21.13 -13.03 -4.60
N VAL A 115 20.33 -13.97 -4.14
CA VAL A 115 20.53 -14.71 -2.90
C VAL A 115 21.09 -16.09 -3.23
N GLY A 116 22.17 -16.47 -2.54
CA GLY A 116 22.90 -17.70 -2.87
C GLY A 116 23.61 -17.56 -4.21
N TYR A 117 23.30 -18.45 -5.15
CA TYR A 117 23.92 -18.47 -6.48
C TYR A 117 22.93 -18.40 -7.65
N ASP A 118 21.64 -18.60 -7.39
CA ASP A 118 20.65 -18.86 -8.44
C ASP A 118 19.24 -18.30 -8.13
N GLN A 119 19.05 -17.57 -7.04
CA GLN A 119 17.74 -17.03 -6.66
C GLN A 119 17.76 -15.50 -6.63
N VAL A 120 16.64 -14.88 -6.94
CA VAL A 120 16.42 -13.45 -6.72
C VAL A 120 15.48 -13.24 -5.54
N GLN A 121 15.76 -12.23 -4.74
CA GLN A 121 14.85 -11.69 -3.73
C GLN A 121 14.62 -10.21 -3.99
N ILE A 122 13.34 -9.83 -4.03
CA ILE A 122 12.89 -8.47 -4.30
C ILE A 122 11.96 -8.02 -3.17
N THR A 123 12.27 -6.87 -2.58
CA THR A 123 11.43 -6.19 -1.60
C THR A 123 10.93 -4.89 -2.20
N ILE A 124 9.61 -4.73 -2.22
CA ILE A 124 8.91 -3.56 -2.74
C ILE A 124 8.15 -2.89 -1.62
N SER A 125 8.22 -1.55 -1.58
CA SER A 125 7.37 -0.73 -0.72
C SER A 125 6.55 0.30 -1.50
N ALA A 126 5.33 0.55 -1.04
CA ALA A 126 4.48 1.64 -1.51
C ALA A 126 3.62 2.19 -0.37
N ASP A 127 3.18 3.44 -0.52
CA ASP A 127 2.29 4.10 0.43
C ASP A 127 0.85 4.04 -0.12
N PRO A 128 -0.16 3.56 0.64
CA PRO A 128 -1.54 3.54 0.20
C PRO A 128 -2.16 4.94 0.29
N ILE A 129 -3.26 5.15 -0.42
CA ILE A 129 -4.04 6.38 -0.31
C ILE A 129 -4.65 6.53 1.09
N MET A 130 -4.60 7.75 1.63
CA MET A 130 -5.10 8.09 2.96
C MET A 130 -6.27 9.06 2.83
N ILE A 131 -7.46 8.64 3.25
CA ILE A 131 -8.67 9.47 3.23
C ILE A 131 -8.68 10.46 4.39
N ILE A 132 -8.20 10.03 5.57
CA ILE A 132 -8.15 10.89 6.74
C ILE A 132 -6.69 11.27 7.06
N PRO A 133 -6.21 12.44 6.62
CA PRO A 133 -4.85 12.87 6.89
C PRO A 133 -4.65 13.09 8.40
N GLY A 134 -3.57 12.52 8.96
CA GLY A 134 -3.13 12.75 10.35
C GLY A 134 -3.60 11.75 11.40
N LEU A 135 -4.63 10.92 11.13
CA LEU A 135 -5.12 9.92 12.12
C LEU A 135 -4.16 8.73 12.31
N PHE A 136 -3.42 8.34 11.28
CA PHE A 136 -2.52 7.17 11.29
C PHE A 136 -1.05 7.57 11.10
N GLY A 137 -0.70 8.80 11.45
CA GLY A 137 0.61 9.39 11.18
C GLY A 137 0.72 10.01 9.79
N SER A 138 1.92 10.47 9.43
CA SER A 138 2.17 11.17 8.16
C SER A 138 2.26 10.23 6.95
N ARG A 139 2.60 8.95 7.16
CA ARG A 139 2.71 7.92 6.11
C ARG A 139 2.47 6.53 6.69
N LEU A 140 1.71 5.72 5.96
CA LEU A 140 1.61 4.29 6.16
C LEU A 140 2.38 3.64 5.01
N THR A 141 3.35 2.79 5.28
CA THR A 141 4.13 2.13 4.22
C THR A 141 3.85 0.63 4.25
N ILE A 142 3.51 0.10 3.08
CA ILE A 142 3.30 -1.32 2.86
C ILE A 142 4.57 -1.86 2.23
N THR A 143 5.16 -2.88 2.85
CA THR A 143 6.33 -3.57 2.33
C THR A 143 5.97 -5.03 2.04
N GLN A 144 6.35 -5.54 0.86
CA GLN A 144 6.21 -6.94 0.48
C GLN A 144 7.51 -7.46 -0.10
N THR A 145 7.78 -8.74 0.11
CA THR A 145 8.96 -9.41 -0.43
C THR A 145 8.54 -10.65 -1.20
N ALA A 146 9.12 -10.83 -2.38
CA ALA A 146 8.93 -12.00 -3.22
C ALA A 146 10.26 -12.43 -3.84
N GLY A 147 10.35 -13.68 -4.27
CA GLY A 147 11.58 -14.21 -4.82
C GLY A 147 11.42 -15.59 -5.44
N GLY A 148 12.53 -16.14 -5.92
CA GLY A 148 12.58 -17.49 -6.47
C GLY A 148 13.79 -17.71 -7.38
N PRO A 149 13.99 -18.95 -7.86
CA PRO A 149 15.12 -19.31 -8.71
C PRO A 149 15.02 -18.72 -10.12
N PHE A 150 16.13 -18.31 -10.73
CA PHE A 150 16.16 -17.87 -12.13
C PHE A 150 15.68 -18.99 -13.07
N GLU A 151 14.97 -18.60 -14.13
CA GLU A 151 14.48 -19.54 -15.14
C GLU A 151 15.58 -19.80 -16.18
N ILE A 152 16.09 -21.05 -16.23
CA ILE A 152 17.09 -21.46 -17.22
C ILE A 152 16.40 -22.27 -18.32
N PHE A 153 16.29 -21.69 -19.52
CA PHE A 153 15.73 -22.39 -20.68
C PHE A 153 16.73 -23.40 -21.23
N LYS A 154 16.42 -24.70 -21.17
CA LYS A 154 17.15 -25.74 -21.92
C LYS A 154 16.65 -25.75 -23.37
N ARG A 155 17.55 -25.81 -24.36
CA ARG A 155 17.16 -25.97 -25.77
C ARG A 155 16.67 -27.39 -25.99
N SER A 156 15.53 -27.56 -26.67
CA SER A 156 15.04 -28.89 -27.07
C SER A 156 16.02 -29.48 -28.10
N GLY A 157 16.68 -30.59 -27.75
CA GLY A 157 17.64 -31.30 -28.62
C GLY A 157 19.01 -31.64 -28.01
N ASP A 158 19.31 -31.19 -26.79
CA ASP A 158 20.56 -31.53 -26.08
C ASP A 158 20.32 -32.68 -25.06
N ASP A 159 20.14 -33.90 -25.56
CA ASP A 159 20.26 -35.16 -24.78
C ASP A 159 21.32 -36.07 -25.43
#